data_AF-A0A7S3MB99-F1
#
_entry.id   AF-A0A7S3MB99-F1
#
_cell.length_a   1.000
_cell.length_b   1.000
_cell.length_c   1.000
_cell.angle_alpha   90.00
_cell.angle_beta   90.00
_cell.angle_gamma   90.00
#
_symmetry.space_group_name_H-M   'P 1'
#
loop_
_entity.id
_entity.type
_entity.pdbx_description
1 polymer ?
#
loop_
_entity_poly.entity_id
_entity_poly.type
_entity_poly.pdbx_seq_one_letter_code
_entity_poly.pdbx_strand_id
1 'polypeptide(L)'
;AWLVVNSLRSEQTQWTMLCLQNIGNLYRKNAFKCLTRGEVATDTEQKEPLSESEQQLANLNSDDALLVFDESIDFSLEAGVPDPLPFEKKLRSMLDEHEAFLLPEQHKIGHAMMEVVGQFSMIEGSANRLDTEQEREQEQEQEKEVEARRDQQIEVEKFVDREFSRQEEVQRPWAFHTLAQPLPVLSSMTMPPDHPFYRLKDFKLRHHEPLEFPDSLLASSNYFNPNWTGLRRVKNVVMVLEFAPSTTADDLRLRTQEEEQVQLTETQRNALRKAHMLLGFHASSEGNLNYLAREDLRHAVHAFTDEKPSEQVLDNIIARFSKEKGGYLNFDEFTALLTSGLLHPQHVGRYYVAVSLAEAETIRRILHIRKRKDPNHIIPKQSTEVALRYSPMATPGLVGAGDGGVIFDASTKWNAVTGTGATPFEAAVAHNSFRFFDCDMHFSLPALNVLVRSLRGSTRDRERFFFSTVGCRRRMERKWQETPLAKVFT
;
A
#
# COMPACT_ATOMS: atom_id res chain seq x y z
N ALA A 1 4.16 -49.97 13.75
CA ALA A 1 3.00 -50.40 12.95
C ALA A 1 2.07 -49.23 12.65
N TRP A 2 1.45 -48.59 13.66
CA TRP A 2 0.51 -47.48 13.45
C TRP A 2 1.08 -46.28 12.65
N LEU A 3 2.28 -45.80 12.99
CA LEU A 3 2.94 -44.70 12.24
C LEU A 3 3.20 -45.05 10.77
N VAL A 4 3.57 -46.30 10.49
CA VAL A 4 3.84 -46.77 9.11
C VAL A 4 2.55 -46.88 8.32
N VAL A 5 1.47 -47.37 8.94
CA VAL A 5 0.15 -47.45 8.32
C VAL A 5 -0.39 -46.05 8.01
N ASN A 6 -0.22 -45.08 8.90
CA ASN A 6 -0.61 -43.69 8.63
C ASN A 6 0.26 -43.03 7.56
N SER A 7 1.56 -43.32 7.54
CA SER A 7 2.45 -42.83 6.48
C SER A 7 2.02 -43.34 5.10
N LEU A 8 1.69 -44.63 4.98
CA LEU A 8 1.22 -45.24 3.73
C LEU A 8 -0.14 -44.67 3.30
N ARG A 9 -1.06 -44.41 4.24
CA ARG A 9 -2.34 -43.74 3.97
C ARG A 9 -2.12 -42.31 3.46
N SER A 10 -1.21 -41.56 4.06
CA SER A 10 -0.88 -40.20 3.62
C SER A 10 -0.27 -40.19 2.22
N GLU A 11 0.63 -41.11 1.90
CA GLU A 11 1.19 -41.26 0.54
C GLU A 11 0.12 -41.62 -0.50
N GLN A 12 -0.85 -42.46 -0.13
CA GLN A 12 -2.00 -42.80 -0.98
C GLN A 12 -2.89 -41.58 -1.26
N THR A 13 -3.16 -40.74 -0.25
CA THR A 13 -3.88 -39.47 -0.43
C THR A 13 -3.11 -38.53 -1.36
N GLN A 14 -1.80 -38.38 -1.17
CA GLN A 14 -0.95 -37.54 -2.02
C GLN A 14 -0.93 -38.03 -3.48
N TRP A 15 -0.86 -39.34 -3.69
CA TRP A 15 -0.90 -39.94 -5.02
C TRP A 15 -2.25 -39.70 -5.73
N THR A 16 -3.35 -39.83 -4.99
CA THR A 16 -4.71 -39.54 -5.47
C THR A 16 -4.85 -38.08 -5.89
N MET A 17 -4.34 -37.15 -5.06
CA MET A 17 -4.31 -35.71 -5.34
C MET A 17 -3.50 -35.41 -6.61
N LEU A 18 -2.35 -36.05 -6.77
CA LEU A 18 -1.51 -35.87 -7.95
C LEU A 18 -2.22 -36.34 -9.23
N CYS A 19 -2.99 -37.43 -9.17
CA CYS A 19 -3.77 -37.92 -10.31
C CYS A 19 -4.87 -36.93 -10.72
N LEU A 20 -5.61 -36.38 -9.76
CA LEU A 20 -6.62 -35.34 -10.01
C LEU A 20 -6.00 -34.09 -10.66
N GLN A 21 -4.87 -33.62 -10.12
CA GLN A 21 -4.15 -32.47 -10.66
C GLN A 21 -3.63 -32.74 -12.07
N ASN A 22 -3.10 -33.94 -12.32
CA ASN A 22 -2.56 -34.30 -13.63
C ASN A 22 -3.65 -34.34 -14.70
N ILE A 23 -4.82 -34.93 -14.40
CA ILE A 23 -5.97 -34.91 -15.32
C ILE A 23 -6.50 -33.48 -15.50
N GLY A 24 -6.67 -32.74 -14.40
CA GLY A 24 -7.06 -31.33 -14.40
C GLY A 24 -6.18 -30.46 -15.32
N ASN A 25 -4.86 -30.69 -15.26
CA ASN A 25 -3.89 -29.96 -16.05
C ASN A 25 -3.97 -30.24 -17.56
N LEU A 26 -4.51 -31.39 -18.00
CA LEU A 26 -4.61 -31.72 -19.42
C LEU A 26 -5.52 -30.71 -20.14
N TYR A 27 -6.73 -30.51 -19.62
CA TYR A 27 -7.72 -29.61 -20.22
C TYR A 27 -7.53 -28.15 -19.77
N ARG A 28 -7.15 -27.87 -18.51
CA ARG A 28 -6.93 -26.49 -18.03
C ARG A 28 -5.83 -25.75 -18.79
N LYS A 29 -4.73 -26.44 -19.16
CA LYS A 29 -3.66 -25.82 -19.96
C LYS A 29 -4.14 -25.42 -21.35
N ASN A 30 -5.04 -26.19 -21.93
CA ASN A 30 -5.61 -25.92 -23.24
C ASN A 30 -6.67 -24.82 -23.18
N ALA A 31 -7.53 -24.83 -22.16
CA ALA A 31 -8.47 -23.74 -21.87
C ALA A 31 -7.73 -22.41 -21.65
N PHE A 32 -6.64 -22.41 -20.87
CA PHE A 32 -5.82 -21.21 -20.66
C PHE A 32 -5.17 -20.69 -21.96
N LYS A 33 -4.71 -21.58 -22.83
CA LYS A 33 -4.19 -21.22 -24.16
C LYS A 33 -5.27 -20.62 -25.07
N CYS A 34 -6.51 -21.09 -24.96
CA CYS A 34 -7.65 -20.52 -25.65
C CYS A 34 -7.89 -19.07 -25.19
N LEU A 35 -7.89 -18.81 -23.87
CA LEU A 35 -8.11 -17.47 -23.29
C LEU A 35 -7.00 -16.48 -23.64
N THR A 36 -5.74 -16.89 -23.51
CA THR A 36 -4.58 -16.00 -23.72
C THR A 36 -4.34 -15.62 -25.19
N ARG A 37 -4.85 -16.39 -26.16
CA ARG A 37 -4.78 -16.02 -27.58
C ARG A 37 -5.69 -14.85 -27.95
N GLY A 38 -6.79 -14.63 -27.21
CA GLY A 38 -7.67 -13.48 -27.39
C GLY A 38 -6.99 -12.14 -27.09
N GLU A 39 -5.97 -12.11 -26.23
CA GLU A 39 -5.25 -10.90 -25.85
C GLU A 39 -4.01 -10.59 -26.72
N VAL A 40 -3.40 -11.60 -27.36
CA VAL A 40 -2.17 -11.43 -28.16
C VAL A 40 -2.46 -11.10 -29.63
N ALA A 41 -3.68 -11.31 -30.12
CA ALA A 41 -4.05 -11.05 -31.51
C ALA A 41 -4.17 -9.56 -31.89
N THR A 42 -3.93 -8.62 -30.97
CA THR A 42 -3.94 -7.18 -31.26
C THR A 42 -2.61 -6.58 -31.69
N ASP A 43 -1.48 -7.28 -31.59
CA ASP A 43 -0.21 -6.73 -32.08
C ASP A 43 0.67 -7.80 -32.75
N THR A 44 1.20 -7.41 -33.92
CA THR A 44 2.19 -8.08 -34.79
C THR A 44 1.73 -9.12 -35.82
N GLU A 45 1.77 -8.66 -37.08
CA GLU A 45 1.75 -9.44 -38.31
C GLU A 45 2.97 -10.36 -38.42
N GLN A 46 2.76 -11.69 -38.45
CA GLN A 46 3.49 -12.70 -39.25
C GLN A 46 2.91 -14.09 -38.92
N LYS A 47 2.09 -14.65 -39.82
CA LYS A 47 1.47 -15.99 -39.66
C LYS A 47 2.43 -17.08 -40.13
N GLU A 48 3.08 -17.78 -39.19
CA GLU A 48 3.51 -19.15 -39.43
C GLU A 48 2.27 -20.07 -39.56
N PRO A 49 2.33 -21.15 -40.35
CA PRO A 49 1.22 -22.10 -40.45
C PRO A 49 1.01 -22.79 -39.09
N LEU A 50 -0.12 -22.51 -38.45
CA LEU A 50 -0.56 -23.14 -37.20
C LEU A 50 -0.58 -24.67 -37.35
N SER A 51 -0.03 -25.38 -36.37
CA SER A 51 -0.10 -26.85 -36.31
C SER A 51 -1.56 -27.32 -36.17
N GLU A 52 -1.87 -28.56 -36.57
CA GLU A 52 -3.23 -29.12 -36.52
C GLU A 52 -3.85 -29.05 -35.10
N SER A 53 -3.03 -29.24 -34.06
CA SER A 53 -3.44 -29.12 -32.66
C SER A 53 -3.80 -27.67 -32.28
N GLU A 54 -3.14 -26.68 -32.87
CA GLU A 54 -3.41 -25.27 -32.63
C GLU A 54 -4.63 -24.74 -33.38
N GLN A 55 -4.96 -25.36 -34.52
CA GLN A 55 -6.20 -25.07 -35.26
C GLN A 55 -7.41 -25.65 -34.53
N GLN A 56 -7.30 -26.84 -33.95
CA GLN A 56 -8.35 -27.46 -33.15
C GLN A 56 -8.69 -26.61 -31.91
N LEU A 57 -7.68 -26.08 -31.21
CA LEU A 57 -7.87 -25.18 -30.07
C LEU A 57 -8.39 -23.80 -30.45
N ALA A 58 -8.13 -23.33 -31.68
CA ALA A 58 -8.60 -22.03 -32.16
C ALA A 58 -10.10 -22.01 -32.49
N ASN A 59 -10.71 -23.19 -32.69
CA ASN A 59 -12.14 -23.32 -32.96
C ASN A 59 -12.99 -23.47 -31.68
N LEU A 60 -12.35 -23.48 -30.50
CA LEU A 60 -13.05 -23.59 -29.20
C LEU A 60 -13.54 -22.22 -28.73
N ASN A 61 -14.69 -22.20 -28.07
CA ASN A 61 -15.30 -21.00 -27.53
C ASN A 61 -14.56 -20.51 -26.27
N SER A 62 -14.26 -19.21 -26.22
CA SER A 62 -13.60 -18.59 -25.06
C SER A 62 -14.50 -18.57 -23.81
N ASP A 63 -15.82 -18.48 -23.97
CA ASP A 63 -16.76 -18.51 -22.84
C ASP A 63 -16.74 -19.88 -22.13
N ASP A 64 -16.69 -20.96 -22.91
CA ASP A 64 -16.57 -22.32 -22.36
C ASP A 64 -15.22 -22.54 -21.67
N ALA A 65 -14.16 -21.87 -22.14
CA ALA A 65 -12.84 -21.93 -21.51
C ALA A 65 -12.78 -21.18 -20.17
N LEU A 66 -13.59 -20.13 -19.98
CA LEU A 66 -13.74 -19.45 -18.69
C LEU A 66 -14.45 -20.33 -17.66
N LEU A 67 -15.47 -21.08 -18.08
CA LEU A 67 -16.23 -21.99 -17.20
C LEU A 67 -15.34 -23.09 -16.59
N VAL A 68 -14.25 -23.48 -17.25
CA VAL A 68 -13.25 -24.43 -16.71
C VAL A 68 -12.59 -23.94 -15.42
N PHE A 69 -12.55 -22.62 -15.19
CA PHE A 69 -11.95 -21.98 -14.03
C PHE A 69 -12.97 -21.38 -13.06
N ASP A 70 -14.26 -21.47 -13.38
CA ASP A 70 -15.32 -20.94 -12.52
C ASP A 70 -15.76 -22.01 -11.52
N GLU A 71 -15.69 -21.68 -10.23
CA GLU A 71 -16.17 -22.54 -9.15
C GLU A 71 -17.45 -21.92 -8.59
N SER A 72 -18.60 -22.46 -9.00
CA SER A 72 -19.89 -21.94 -8.56
C SER A 72 -20.10 -22.19 -7.07
N ILE A 73 -20.28 -21.12 -6.30
CA ILE A 73 -20.62 -21.21 -4.87
C ILE A 73 -22.11 -21.53 -4.74
N ASP A 74 -22.41 -22.79 -4.44
CA ASP A 74 -23.77 -23.21 -4.08
C ASP A 74 -24.01 -23.02 -2.57
N PHE A 75 -25.12 -22.39 -2.22
CA PHE A 75 -25.57 -22.18 -0.83
C PHE A 75 -26.65 -23.21 -0.43
N SER A 76 -26.97 -24.15 -1.30
CA SER A 76 -27.91 -25.22 -0.98
C SER A 76 -27.27 -26.19 0.02
N LEU A 77 -28.01 -26.49 1.09
CA LEU A 77 -27.59 -27.45 2.10
C LEU A 77 -28.27 -28.78 1.80
N GLU A 78 -27.51 -29.76 1.30
CA GLU A 78 -28.02 -31.12 1.14
C GLU A 78 -28.29 -31.77 2.50
N ALA A 79 -29.41 -32.49 2.61
CA ALA A 79 -29.87 -33.07 3.87
C ALA A 79 -29.07 -34.31 4.34
N GLY A 80 -27.99 -34.67 3.63
CA GLY A 80 -27.16 -35.83 3.93
C GLY A 80 -25.82 -35.79 3.20
N VAL A 81 -24.90 -36.67 3.60
CA VAL A 81 -23.59 -36.83 2.93
C VAL A 81 -23.79 -37.69 1.68
N PRO A 82 -23.40 -37.22 0.47
CA PRO A 82 -23.47 -38.01 -0.75
C PRO A 82 -22.67 -39.32 -0.65
N ASP A 83 -23.15 -40.36 -1.33
CA ASP A 83 -22.42 -41.63 -1.41
C ASP A 83 -21.09 -41.43 -2.18
N PRO A 84 -19.96 -41.95 -1.67
CA PRO A 84 -18.67 -41.72 -2.29
C PRO A 84 -18.60 -42.36 -3.68
N LEU A 85 -18.29 -41.54 -4.68
CA LEU A 85 -18.07 -41.99 -6.05
C LEU A 85 -16.73 -42.73 -6.13
N PRO A 86 -16.66 -43.85 -6.87
CA PRO A 86 -15.39 -44.51 -7.15
C PRO A 86 -14.40 -43.55 -7.80
N PHE A 87 -13.15 -43.54 -7.32
CA PHE A 87 -12.11 -42.62 -7.79
C PHE A 87 -11.91 -42.67 -9.31
N GLU A 88 -11.92 -43.88 -9.90
CA GLU A 88 -11.89 -44.07 -11.36
C GLU A 88 -13.05 -43.35 -12.06
N LYS A 89 -14.27 -43.44 -11.51
CA LYS A 89 -15.46 -42.81 -12.10
C LYS A 89 -15.36 -41.29 -12.05
N LYS A 90 -14.79 -40.72 -10.98
CA LYS A 90 -14.54 -39.27 -10.85
C LYS A 90 -13.55 -38.78 -11.91
N LEU A 91 -12.42 -39.47 -12.08
CA LEU A 91 -11.43 -39.14 -13.12
C LEU A 91 -12.02 -39.26 -14.54
N ARG A 92 -12.88 -40.26 -14.78
CA ARG A 92 -13.61 -40.38 -16.05
C ARG A 92 -14.57 -39.21 -16.27
N SER A 93 -15.35 -38.84 -15.26
CA SER A 93 -16.26 -37.67 -15.34
C SER A 93 -15.49 -36.40 -15.71
N MET A 94 -14.33 -36.16 -15.09
CA MET A 94 -13.50 -35.00 -15.39
C MET A 94 -13.00 -34.97 -16.84
N LEU A 95 -12.65 -36.13 -17.42
CA LEU A 95 -12.23 -36.23 -18.81
C LEU A 95 -13.41 -36.06 -19.77
N ASP A 96 -14.55 -36.68 -19.47
CA ASP A 96 -15.75 -36.65 -20.30
C ASP A 96 -16.38 -35.24 -20.33
N GLU A 97 -16.46 -34.57 -19.17
CA GLU A 97 -16.99 -33.20 -19.04
C GLU A 97 -16.17 -32.16 -19.83
N HIS A 98 -14.87 -32.40 -19.97
CA HIS A 98 -13.93 -31.46 -20.61
C HIS A 98 -13.34 -32.00 -21.91
N GLU A 99 -14.01 -32.97 -22.55
CA GLU A 99 -13.54 -33.65 -23.78
C GLU A 99 -13.17 -32.66 -24.89
N ALA A 100 -13.96 -31.58 -25.03
CA ALA A 100 -13.74 -30.52 -26.01
C ALA A 100 -12.35 -29.85 -25.89
N PHE A 101 -11.75 -29.84 -24.70
CA PHE A 101 -10.45 -29.23 -24.43
C PHE A 101 -9.28 -30.23 -24.47
N LEU A 102 -9.51 -31.49 -24.82
CA LEU A 102 -8.48 -32.52 -24.86
C LEU A 102 -7.97 -32.77 -26.29
N LEU A 103 -6.64 -32.80 -26.46
CA LEU A 103 -6.01 -33.17 -27.73
C LEU A 103 -5.91 -34.69 -27.89
N PRO A 104 -5.81 -35.23 -29.11
CA PRO A 104 -5.70 -36.68 -29.35
C PRO A 104 -4.54 -37.37 -28.61
N GLU A 105 -3.42 -36.67 -28.42
CA GLU A 105 -2.28 -37.18 -27.64
C GLU A 105 -2.58 -37.21 -26.13
N GLN A 106 -3.36 -36.26 -25.63
CA GLN A 106 -3.73 -36.17 -24.22
C GLN A 106 -4.80 -37.18 -23.83
N HIS A 107 -5.65 -37.60 -24.78
CA HIS A 107 -6.55 -38.74 -24.59
C HIS A 107 -5.77 -40.03 -24.26
N LYS A 108 -4.63 -40.26 -24.93
CA LYS A 108 -3.76 -41.41 -24.64
C LYS A 108 -3.18 -41.34 -23.23
N ILE A 109 -2.80 -40.14 -22.79
CA ILE A 109 -2.27 -39.91 -21.43
C ILE A 109 -3.37 -40.13 -20.39
N GLY A 110 -4.58 -39.60 -20.60
CA GLY A 110 -5.74 -39.83 -19.75
C GLY A 110 -6.08 -41.31 -19.64
N HIS A 111 -6.12 -42.04 -20.75
CA HIS A 111 -6.36 -43.49 -20.75
C HIS A 111 -5.27 -44.29 -20.01
N ALA A 112 -3.99 -43.93 -20.17
CA ALA A 112 -2.90 -44.58 -19.43
C ALA A 112 -3.01 -44.35 -17.91
N MET A 113 -3.39 -43.13 -17.49
CA MET A 113 -3.65 -42.83 -16.07
C MET A 113 -4.84 -43.62 -15.53
N MET A 114 -5.90 -43.76 -16.32
CA MET A 114 -7.08 -44.56 -15.96
C MET A 114 -6.76 -46.05 -15.82
N GLU A 115 -5.90 -46.60 -16.67
CA GLU A 115 -5.44 -47.99 -16.56
C GLU A 115 -4.66 -48.23 -15.26
N VAL A 116 -3.74 -47.33 -14.92
CA VAL A 116 -2.98 -47.38 -13.66
C VAL A 116 -3.93 -47.28 -12.47
N VAL A 117 -4.87 -46.34 -12.47
CA VAL A 117 -5.86 -46.17 -11.39
C VAL A 117 -6.79 -47.38 -11.26
N GLY A 118 -7.18 -48.00 -12.38
CA GLY A 118 -7.96 -49.24 -12.39
C GLY A 118 -7.20 -50.43 -11.79
N GLN A 119 -5.90 -50.54 -12.04
CA GLN A 119 -5.04 -51.57 -11.44
C GLN A 119 -4.94 -51.41 -9.91
N PHE A 120 -4.83 -50.17 -9.40
CA PHE A 120 -4.81 -49.89 -7.96
C PHE A 120 -6.17 -50.06 -7.29
N SER A 121 -7.27 -49.73 -7.98
CA SER A 121 -8.64 -49.88 -7.45
C SER A 121 -9.06 -51.35 -7.24
N MET A 122 -8.45 -52.29 -7.97
CA MET A 122 -8.69 -53.73 -7.82
C MET A 122 -8.01 -54.34 -6.58
N ILE A 123 -7.01 -53.65 -5.99
CA ILE A 123 -6.21 -54.15 -4.87
C ILE A 123 -6.81 -53.75 -3.51
N GLU A 124 -7.55 -52.64 -3.44
CA GLU A 124 -8.17 -52.16 -2.20
C GLU A 124 -9.64 -51.75 -2.41
N GLY A 125 -10.56 -52.43 -1.72
CA GLY A 125 -11.97 -52.04 -1.61
C GLY A 125 -12.23 -50.77 -0.78
N SER A 126 -11.22 -49.89 -0.63
CA SER A 126 -11.24 -48.70 0.21
C SER A 126 -11.04 -47.38 -0.56
N ALA A 127 -11.04 -47.42 -1.89
CA ALA A 127 -10.89 -46.22 -2.74
C ALA A 127 -11.97 -45.13 -2.49
N ASN A 128 -13.14 -45.53 -1.97
CA ASN A 128 -14.27 -44.65 -1.70
C ASN A 128 -14.15 -43.84 -0.39
N ARG A 129 -13.17 -44.13 0.48
CA ARG A 129 -13.01 -43.41 1.77
C ARG A 129 -12.05 -42.23 1.73
N LEU A 130 -11.16 -42.18 0.75
CA LEU A 130 -10.06 -41.21 0.71
C LEU A 130 -10.50 -39.77 0.43
N ASP A 131 -11.49 -39.55 -0.44
CA ASP A 131 -11.95 -38.20 -0.83
C ASP A 131 -12.62 -37.47 0.36
N THR A 132 -13.44 -38.19 1.12
CA THR A 132 -14.15 -37.64 2.30
C THR A 132 -13.21 -37.46 3.49
N GLU A 133 -12.18 -38.29 3.61
CA GLU A 133 -11.14 -38.17 4.61
C GLU A 133 -10.17 -37.02 4.26
N GLN A 134 -9.91 -36.79 2.96
CA GLN A 134 -9.09 -35.72 2.42
C GLN A 134 -9.73 -34.33 2.59
N GLU A 135 -11.01 -34.17 2.24
CA GLU A 135 -11.74 -32.90 2.48
C GLU A 135 -11.80 -32.61 3.98
N ARG A 136 -12.09 -33.61 4.82
CA ARG A 136 -12.12 -33.44 6.28
C ARG A 136 -10.77 -33.12 6.89
N GLU A 137 -9.67 -33.69 6.40
CA GLU A 137 -8.32 -33.37 6.90
C GLU A 137 -7.88 -31.97 6.48
N GLN A 138 -8.13 -31.56 5.22
CA GLN A 138 -7.83 -30.20 4.76
C GLN A 138 -8.69 -29.15 5.47
N GLU A 139 -9.98 -29.40 5.65
CA GLU A 139 -10.86 -28.52 6.42
C GLU A 139 -10.43 -28.47 7.88
N GLN A 140 -10.08 -29.60 8.52
CA GLN A 140 -9.57 -29.58 9.90
C GLN A 140 -8.24 -28.86 10.05
N GLU A 141 -7.31 -28.99 9.09
CA GLU A 141 -6.03 -28.28 9.14
C GLU A 141 -6.24 -26.78 8.92
N GLN A 142 -7.09 -26.38 7.96
CA GLN A 142 -7.45 -24.97 7.79
C GLN A 142 -8.19 -24.42 9.00
N GLU A 143 -9.17 -25.14 9.54
CA GLU A 143 -9.90 -24.74 10.75
C GLU A 143 -8.95 -24.64 11.94
N LYS A 144 -8.04 -25.60 12.16
CA LYS A 144 -7.03 -25.51 13.22
C LYS A 144 -6.05 -24.38 13.01
N GLU A 145 -5.64 -24.09 11.78
CA GLU A 145 -4.74 -22.97 11.50
C GLU A 145 -5.45 -21.62 11.70
N VAL A 146 -6.71 -21.52 11.27
CA VAL A 146 -7.57 -20.34 11.49
C VAL A 146 -7.89 -20.18 12.97
N GLU A 147 -8.21 -21.26 13.68
CA GLU A 147 -8.51 -21.28 15.11
C GLU A 147 -7.27 -20.98 15.93
N ALA A 148 -6.11 -21.56 15.62
CA ALA A 148 -4.84 -21.23 16.28
C ALA A 148 -4.43 -19.78 16.02
N ARG A 149 -4.61 -19.26 14.79
CA ARG A 149 -4.40 -17.84 14.50
C ARG A 149 -5.38 -16.95 15.27
N ARG A 150 -6.65 -17.36 15.36
CA ARG A 150 -7.71 -16.63 16.08
C ARG A 150 -7.48 -16.66 17.58
N ASP A 151 -7.07 -17.78 18.15
CA ASP A 151 -6.78 -17.95 19.57
C ASP A 151 -5.54 -17.17 19.98
N GLN A 152 -4.48 -17.18 19.17
CA GLN A 152 -3.34 -16.26 19.36
C GLN A 152 -3.79 -14.79 19.30
N GLN A 153 -4.74 -14.46 18.42
CA GLN A 153 -5.29 -13.11 18.29
C GLN A 153 -6.15 -12.72 19.52
N ILE A 154 -6.96 -13.64 20.05
CA ILE A 154 -7.82 -13.47 21.23
C ILE A 154 -7.00 -13.40 22.52
N GLU A 155 -5.98 -14.25 22.66
CA GLU A 155 -5.12 -14.30 23.85
C GLU A 155 -4.34 -12.99 24.00
N VAL A 156 -3.84 -12.40 22.90
CA VAL A 156 -3.23 -11.06 22.90
C VAL A 156 -4.24 -9.95 23.18
N GLU A 157 -5.47 -10.04 22.64
CA GLU A 157 -6.53 -9.05 22.94
C GLU A 157 -6.94 -9.03 24.43
N LYS A 158 -6.83 -10.15 25.14
CA LYS A 158 -7.14 -10.26 26.58
C LYS A 158 -6.17 -9.52 27.50
N PHE A 159 -4.98 -9.12 27.04
CA PHE A 159 -3.97 -8.50 27.92
C PHE A 159 -4.22 -7.02 28.25
N VAL A 160 -5.18 -6.33 27.60
CA VAL A 160 -5.55 -4.95 27.94
C VAL A 160 -7.07 -4.78 27.92
N ASP A 161 -7.75 -5.40 28.87
CA ASP A 161 -9.19 -5.21 29.09
C ASP A 161 -9.44 -3.83 29.74
N ARG A 162 -9.32 -2.77 28.92
CA ARG A 162 -9.69 -1.39 29.30
C ARG A 162 -11.13 -1.15 28.84
N GLU A 163 -11.95 -0.55 29.70
CA GLU A 163 -13.30 -0.09 29.34
C GLU A 163 -13.23 1.06 28.32
N PHE A 164 -13.19 0.72 27.03
CA PHE A 164 -13.28 1.69 25.95
C PHE A 164 -14.74 2.10 25.74
N SER A 165 -15.03 3.39 25.88
CA SER A 165 -16.38 3.91 25.66
C SER A 165 -16.64 4.14 24.17
N ARG A 166 -17.88 3.87 23.73
CA ARG A 166 -18.39 4.10 22.38
C ARG A 166 -19.42 5.24 22.31
N GLN A 167 -19.55 5.99 23.41
CA GLN A 167 -20.49 7.11 23.47
C GLN A 167 -20.07 8.19 22.48
N GLU A 168 -21.06 8.70 21.73
CA GLU A 168 -20.90 9.73 20.71
C GLU A 168 -19.92 9.37 19.56
N GLU A 169 -19.79 8.08 19.24
CA GLU A 169 -18.99 7.60 18.10
C GLU A 169 -19.72 7.72 16.74
N VAL A 170 -20.98 8.17 16.74
CA VAL A 170 -21.79 8.35 15.55
C VAL A 170 -21.20 9.45 14.65
N GLN A 171 -21.15 9.17 13.36
CA GLN A 171 -20.66 10.09 12.33
C GLN A 171 -21.53 11.35 12.27
N ARG A 172 -20.89 12.52 12.29
CA ARG A 172 -21.57 13.82 12.15
C ARG A 172 -21.42 14.33 10.72
N PRO A 173 -22.53 14.60 10.01
CA PRO A 173 -22.46 15.17 8.68
C PRO A 173 -21.90 16.60 8.76
N TRP A 174 -21.10 16.98 7.77
CA TRP A 174 -20.59 18.33 7.61
C TRP A 174 -20.80 18.78 6.15
N ALA A 175 -20.94 20.09 5.96
CA ALA A 175 -21.26 20.63 4.65
C ALA A 175 -20.03 20.59 3.73
N PHE A 176 -20.15 19.92 2.58
CA PHE A 176 -19.00 19.71 1.68
C PHE A 176 -18.38 21.02 1.16
N HIS A 177 -19.16 22.11 1.10
CA HIS A 177 -18.65 23.43 0.69
C HIS A 177 -17.66 24.04 1.71
N THR A 178 -17.56 23.51 2.93
CA THR A 178 -16.56 23.95 3.92
C THR A 178 -15.14 23.73 3.43
N LEU A 179 -14.90 22.76 2.52
CA LEU A 179 -13.57 22.57 1.92
C LEU A 179 -13.08 23.77 1.10
N ALA A 180 -13.98 24.62 0.61
CA ALA A 180 -13.63 25.83 -0.12
C ALA A 180 -13.25 27.00 0.81
N GLN A 181 -13.44 26.87 2.12
CA GLN A 181 -13.08 27.91 3.07
C GLN A 181 -11.58 27.86 3.34
N PRO A 182 -10.89 29.01 3.35
CA PRO A 182 -9.48 29.03 3.69
C PRO A 182 -9.31 28.55 5.13
N LEU A 183 -8.37 27.62 5.34
CA LEU A 183 -7.99 27.22 6.69
C LEU A 183 -7.25 28.40 7.35
N PRO A 184 -7.42 28.63 8.68
CA PRO A 184 -6.71 29.69 9.35
C PRO A 184 -5.21 29.57 9.15
N VAL A 185 -4.58 30.73 8.94
CA VAL A 185 -3.13 30.86 8.78
C VAL A 185 -2.43 30.25 10.00
N LEU A 186 -1.25 29.65 9.79
CA LEU A 186 -0.43 28.99 10.81
C LEU A 186 -0.23 29.80 12.10
N SER A 187 -0.32 31.12 12.02
CA SER A 187 -0.17 32.07 13.13
C SER A 187 -1.36 32.11 14.08
N SER A 188 -2.58 31.73 13.66
CA SER A 188 -3.69 31.48 14.58
C SER A 188 -3.72 30.00 14.93
N MET A 189 -3.22 29.65 16.11
CA MET A 189 -2.96 28.27 16.54
C MET A 189 -4.19 27.35 16.61
N THR A 190 -5.39 27.84 16.35
CA THR A 190 -6.63 27.08 16.50
C THR A 190 -7.48 27.11 15.24
N MET A 191 -7.79 25.92 14.73
CA MET A 191 -8.84 25.73 13.74
C MET A 191 -10.17 26.30 14.26
N PRO A 192 -11.08 26.77 13.40
CA PRO A 192 -12.39 27.24 13.84
C PRO A 192 -13.09 26.09 14.59
N PRO A 193 -13.73 26.34 15.75
CA PRO A 193 -14.31 25.27 16.58
C PRO A 193 -15.29 24.35 15.82
N ASP A 194 -15.95 24.91 14.81
CA ASP A 194 -16.96 24.21 14.01
C ASP A 194 -16.40 23.58 12.72
N HIS A 195 -15.09 23.68 12.46
CA HIS A 195 -14.49 23.06 11.29
C HIS A 195 -14.42 21.54 11.47
N PRO A 196 -14.76 20.72 10.44
CA PRO A 196 -14.80 19.27 10.57
C PRO A 196 -13.42 18.64 10.83
N PHE A 197 -12.34 19.36 10.52
CA PHE A 197 -10.96 18.91 10.66
C PHE A 197 -10.18 19.74 11.67
N TYR A 198 -9.30 19.09 12.41
CA TYR A 198 -8.29 19.70 13.29
C TYR A 198 -6.88 19.28 12.85
N ARG A 199 -5.85 20.00 13.30
CA ARG A 199 -4.46 19.67 12.91
C ARG A 199 -4.06 18.35 13.54
N LEU A 200 -3.33 17.51 12.81
CA LEU A 200 -2.88 16.23 13.34
C LEU A 200 -1.96 16.41 14.56
N LYS A 201 -1.23 17.53 14.63
CA LYS A 201 -0.42 17.90 15.81
C LYS A 201 -1.25 18.18 17.07
N ASP A 202 -2.56 18.41 16.95
CA ASP A 202 -3.45 18.59 18.10
C ASP A 202 -4.07 17.25 18.56
N PHE A 203 -3.86 16.17 17.80
CA PHE A 203 -4.33 14.84 18.18
C PHE A 203 -3.64 14.39 19.46
N LYS A 204 -4.45 13.99 20.45
CA LYS A 204 -3.97 13.31 21.64
C LYS A 204 -5.01 12.36 22.19
N LEU A 205 -4.52 11.27 22.74
CA LEU A 205 -5.32 10.40 23.58
C LEU A 205 -5.48 11.03 24.97
N ARG A 206 -6.54 10.65 25.68
CA ARG A 206 -6.78 11.13 27.04
C ARG A 206 -5.57 10.81 27.93
N HIS A 207 -5.07 11.81 28.66
CA HIS A 207 -3.88 11.72 29.52
C HIS A 207 -2.54 11.55 28.79
N HIS A 208 -2.50 11.73 27.47
CA HIS A 208 -1.27 11.69 26.68
C HIS A 208 -0.99 13.05 26.03
N GLU A 209 0.28 13.27 25.72
CA GLU A 209 0.74 14.47 25.01
C GLU A 209 0.63 14.25 23.49
N PRO A 210 0.35 15.31 22.72
CA PRO A 210 0.39 15.26 21.27
C PRO A 210 1.83 15.12 20.73
N LEU A 211 1.95 14.83 19.44
CA LEU A 211 3.21 14.85 18.71
C LEU A 211 3.19 15.94 17.63
N GLU A 212 4.31 16.62 17.43
CA GLU A 212 4.48 17.69 16.45
C GLU A 212 4.56 17.16 15.01
N PHE A 213 3.39 16.82 14.44
CA PHE A 213 3.24 16.47 13.02
C PHE A 213 3.31 17.71 12.10
N PRO A 214 3.67 17.52 10.82
CA PRO A 214 3.64 18.60 9.84
C PRO A 214 2.28 19.29 9.76
N ASP A 215 2.32 20.61 9.59
CA ASP A 215 1.13 21.45 9.61
C ASP A 215 0.13 21.18 8.48
N SER A 216 0.57 20.59 7.36
CA SER A 216 -0.31 20.18 6.25
C SER A 216 -1.19 18.97 6.60
N LEU A 217 -0.92 18.28 7.71
CA LEU A 217 -1.64 17.08 8.12
C LEU A 217 -2.75 17.42 9.10
N LEU A 218 -3.94 16.91 8.80
CA LEU A 218 -5.16 17.09 9.56
C LEU A 218 -5.78 15.72 9.91
N ALA A 219 -6.70 15.74 10.86
CA ALA A 219 -7.58 14.61 11.13
C ALA A 219 -9.03 15.09 11.17
N SER A 220 -9.96 14.26 10.69
CA SER A 220 -11.38 14.53 10.83
C SER A 220 -11.86 14.25 12.25
N SER A 221 -12.74 15.10 12.77
CA SER A 221 -13.46 14.88 14.04
C SER A 221 -14.31 13.59 14.02
N ASN A 222 -14.68 13.12 12.82
CA ASN A 222 -15.36 11.85 12.58
C ASN A 222 -14.41 10.63 12.59
N TYR A 223 -13.13 10.84 12.25
CA TYR A 223 -12.10 9.83 12.40
C TYR A 223 -11.78 9.63 13.90
N PHE A 224 -11.49 10.71 14.62
CA PHE A 224 -11.32 10.72 16.06
C PHE A 224 -11.66 12.10 16.63
N ASN A 225 -12.56 12.17 17.61
CA ASN A 225 -12.98 13.45 18.20
C ASN A 225 -12.14 13.76 19.47
N PRO A 226 -11.35 14.84 19.48
CA PRO A 226 -10.56 15.23 20.66
C PRO A 226 -11.40 15.55 21.91
N ASN A 227 -12.68 15.87 21.72
CA ASN A 227 -13.61 16.21 22.81
C ASN A 227 -14.25 14.99 23.49
N TRP A 228 -13.97 13.76 23.02
CA TRP A 228 -14.52 12.56 23.63
C TRP A 228 -14.05 12.38 25.09
N THR A 229 -14.99 11.99 25.95
CA THR A 229 -14.73 11.65 27.35
C THR A 229 -14.56 10.15 27.53
N GLY A 230 -13.52 9.72 28.25
CA GLY A 230 -13.21 8.30 28.46
C GLY A 230 -12.10 7.78 27.55
N LEU A 231 -11.69 6.54 27.76
CA LEU A 231 -10.73 5.87 26.89
C LEU A 231 -11.41 5.51 25.56
N ARG A 232 -10.69 5.68 24.45
CA ARG A 232 -11.19 5.45 23.09
C ARG A 232 -10.22 4.59 22.31
N ARG A 233 -10.76 3.74 21.45
CA ARG A 233 -9.96 3.04 20.43
C ARG A 233 -9.72 3.98 19.26
N VAL A 234 -8.63 3.76 18.54
CA VAL A 234 -8.26 4.53 17.34
C VAL A 234 -8.50 3.67 16.10
N LYS A 235 -9.24 4.21 15.12
CA LYS A 235 -9.53 3.56 13.82
C LYS A 235 -8.26 3.51 12.97
N ASN A 236 -8.13 2.53 12.07
CA ASN A 236 -6.99 2.51 11.14
C ASN A 236 -7.07 3.65 10.11
N VAL A 237 -5.92 4.19 9.70
CA VAL A 237 -5.83 5.18 8.62
C VAL A 237 -5.81 4.46 7.28
N VAL A 238 -6.99 4.22 6.72
CA VAL A 238 -7.13 3.52 5.43
C VAL A 238 -7.17 4.50 4.26
N MET A 239 -7.92 5.59 4.42
CA MET A 239 -8.14 6.61 3.40
C MET A 239 -7.70 7.98 3.91
N VAL A 240 -7.01 8.72 3.05
CA VAL A 240 -6.55 10.08 3.30
C VAL A 240 -7.17 11.00 2.25
N LEU A 241 -7.84 12.06 2.68
CA LEU A 241 -8.33 13.10 1.80
C LEU A 241 -7.19 14.11 1.55
N GLU A 242 -6.72 14.19 0.33
CA GLU A 242 -5.92 15.32 -0.14
C GLU A 242 -6.86 16.41 -0.65
N PHE A 243 -6.65 17.66 -0.26
CA PHE A 243 -7.41 18.77 -0.82
C PHE A 243 -6.64 20.09 -0.80
N ALA A 244 -7.03 20.98 -1.72
CA ALA A 244 -6.67 22.38 -1.70
C ALA A 244 -7.94 23.24 -1.72
N PRO A 245 -8.15 24.14 -0.74
CA PRO A 245 -9.33 24.99 -0.70
C PRO A 245 -9.51 25.84 -1.95
N SER A 246 -8.39 26.28 -2.54
CA SER A 246 -8.33 27.05 -3.76
C SER A 246 -7.09 26.66 -4.54
N THR A 247 -7.23 26.59 -5.87
CA THR A 247 -6.15 26.23 -6.81
C THR A 247 -5.68 27.41 -7.65
N THR A 248 -5.99 28.63 -7.20
CA THR A 248 -5.39 29.84 -7.78
C THR A 248 -3.88 29.83 -7.51
N ALA A 249 -3.12 30.53 -8.36
CA ALA A 249 -1.67 30.60 -8.23
C ALA A 249 -1.19 31.28 -6.93
N ASP A 250 -2.05 32.08 -6.29
CA ASP A 250 -1.73 32.72 -5.01
C ASP A 250 -1.95 31.77 -3.82
N ASP A 251 -2.97 30.91 -3.91
CA ASP A 251 -3.37 30.01 -2.82
C ASP A 251 -2.64 28.67 -2.87
N LEU A 252 -2.44 28.10 -4.07
CA LEU A 252 -1.71 26.85 -4.31
C LEU A 252 -0.45 27.13 -5.11
N ARG A 253 0.66 27.29 -4.40
CA ARG A 253 1.98 27.56 -4.97
C ARG A 253 3.06 26.85 -4.20
N LEU A 254 4.23 26.69 -4.83
CA LEU A 254 5.42 26.30 -4.11
C LEU A 254 5.81 27.38 -3.09
N ARG A 255 6.34 26.94 -1.96
CA ARG A 255 6.94 27.84 -0.97
C ARG A 255 8.10 28.59 -1.59
N THR A 256 8.23 29.84 -1.18
CA THR A 256 9.38 30.67 -1.54
C THR A 256 10.57 30.33 -0.65
N GLN A 257 11.78 30.65 -1.11
CA GLN A 257 13.00 30.41 -0.32
C GLN A 257 12.97 31.15 1.03
N GLU A 258 12.32 32.31 1.09
CA GLU A 258 12.17 33.08 2.32
C GLU A 258 11.27 32.38 3.34
N GLU A 259 10.21 31.69 2.87
CA GLU A 259 9.30 30.90 3.70
C GLU A 259 9.92 29.57 4.17
N GLU A 260 10.93 29.08 3.46
CA GLU A 260 11.65 27.83 3.78
C GLU A 260 12.94 28.06 4.59
N GLN A 261 13.37 29.32 4.75
CA GLN A 261 14.58 29.61 5.51
C GLN A 261 14.45 29.17 6.97
N VAL A 262 15.28 28.20 7.34
CA VAL A 262 15.41 27.70 8.71
C VAL A 262 16.65 28.29 9.35
N GLN A 263 16.52 28.85 10.55
CA GLN A 263 17.67 29.16 11.38
C GLN A 263 18.20 27.89 12.03
N LEU A 264 19.41 27.50 11.65
CA LEU A 264 20.09 26.32 12.20
C LEU A 264 20.62 26.62 13.60
N THR A 265 20.41 25.68 14.53
CA THR A 265 21.09 25.69 15.82
C THR A 265 22.59 25.42 15.64
N GLU A 266 23.41 25.80 16.63
CA GLU A 266 24.85 25.57 16.57
C GLU A 266 25.21 24.08 16.45
N THR A 267 24.45 23.20 17.10
CA THR A 267 24.60 21.75 16.97
C THR A 267 24.32 21.28 15.54
N GLN A 268 23.26 21.78 14.90
CA GLN A 268 22.93 21.47 13.51
C GLN A 268 23.97 22.02 12.55
N ARG A 269 24.48 23.24 12.78
CA ARG A 269 25.54 23.84 11.96
C ARG A 269 26.84 23.03 12.05
N ASN A 270 27.20 22.54 13.23
CA ASN A 270 28.37 21.68 13.42
C ASN A 270 28.21 20.29 12.80
N ALA A 271 27.03 19.69 12.89
CA ALA A 271 26.72 18.45 12.17
C ALA A 271 26.83 18.64 10.65
N LEU A 272 26.31 19.76 10.15
CA LEU A 272 26.40 20.09 8.73
C LEU A 272 27.84 20.31 8.27
N ARG A 273 28.68 20.95 9.09
CA ARG A 273 30.11 21.13 8.80
C ARG A 273 30.82 19.78 8.67
N LYS A 274 30.52 18.83 9.57
CA LYS A 274 31.05 17.47 9.48
C LYS A 274 30.59 16.75 8.21
N ALA A 275 29.31 16.91 7.84
CA ALA A 275 28.78 16.31 6.60
C ALA A 275 29.45 16.90 5.35
N HIS A 276 29.63 18.22 5.29
CA HIS A 276 30.34 18.90 4.21
C HIS A 276 31.78 18.40 4.07
N MET A 277 32.52 18.27 5.18
CA MET A 277 33.86 17.69 5.17
C MET A 277 33.90 16.22 4.73
N LEU A 278 32.92 15.42 5.17
CA LEU A 278 32.83 14.00 4.81
C LEU A 278 32.55 13.81 3.31
N LEU A 279 31.73 14.68 2.73
CA LEU A 279 31.29 14.60 1.34
C LEU A 279 32.32 15.17 0.36
N GLY A 280 33.20 16.09 0.77
CA GLY A 280 34.18 16.76 -0.10
C GLY A 280 35.38 15.93 -0.54
N PHE A 281 35.19 14.65 -0.87
CA PHE A 281 36.27 13.74 -1.25
C PHE A 281 36.91 14.12 -2.59
N HIS A 282 36.09 14.32 -3.63
CA HIS A 282 36.57 14.63 -4.98
C HIS A 282 37.21 16.01 -5.04
N ALA A 283 36.61 17.03 -4.43
CA ALA A 283 37.21 18.35 -4.32
C ALA A 283 38.58 18.32 -3.62
N SER A 284 38.70 17.56 -2.53
CA SER A 284 39.96 17.40 -1.81
C SER A 284 41.04 16.74 -2.67
N SER A 285 40.66 15.75 -3.49
CA SER A 285 41.58 15.09 -4.43
C SER A 285 42.13 16.03 -5.52
N GLU A 286 41.36 17.06 -5.87
CA GLU A 286 41.74 18.12 -6.81
C GLU A 286 42.49 19.29 -6.15
N GLY A 287 42.79 19.19 -4.85
CA GLY A 287 43.46 20.25 -4.07
C GLY A 287 42.52 21.36 -3.58
N ASN A 288 41.21 21.20 -3.74
CA ASN A 288 40.20 22.17 -3.33
C ASN A 288 39.65 21.83 -1.93
N LEU A 289 40.44 22.15 -0.90
CA LEU A 289 40.05 21.94 0.50
C LEU A 289 38.85 22.83 0.87
N ASN A 290 37.90 22.28 1.63
CA ASN A 290 36.66 22.95 2.07
C ASN A 290 35.68 23.31 0.94
N TYR A 291 35.72 22.58 -0.17
CA TYR A 291 34.75 22.68 -1.25
C TYR A 291 34.10 21.32 -1.53
N LEU A 292 32.95 21.36 -2.21
CA LEU A 292 32.32 20.20 -2.83
C LEU A 292 32.45 20.33 -4.35
N ALA A 293 33.00 19.32 -5.01
CA ALA A 293 33.02 19.22 -6.45
C ALA A 293 31.66 18.71 -6.96
N ARG A 294 31.46 18.68 -8.28
CA ARG A 294 30.22 18.20 -8.90
C ARG A 294 29.84 16.78 -8.44
N GLU A 295 30.81 15.89 -8.35
CA GLU A 295 30.54 14.51 -7.95
C GLU A 295 30.25 14.38 -6.44
N ASP A 296 30.90 15.20 -5.61
CA ASP A 296 30.56 15.32 -4.19
C ASP A 296 29.12 15.82 -4.01
N LEU A 297 28.72 16.82 -4.82
CA LEU A 297 27.38 17.38 -4.82
C LEU A 297 26.33 16.34 -5.24
N ARG A 298 26.63 15.49 -6.21
CA ARG A 298 25.75 14.38 -6.61
C ARG A 298 25.47 13.45 -5.44
N HIS A 299 26.52 13.04 -4.72
CA HIS A 299 26.38 12.19 -3.54
C HIS A 299 25.62 12.91 -2.42
N ALA A 300 25.89 14.19 -2.21
CA ALA A 300 25.21 15.01 -1.20
C ALA A 300 23.70 15.11 -1.48
N VAL A 301 23.32 15.43 -2.72
CA VAL A 301 21.92 15.55 -3.12
C VAL A 301 21.22 14.20 -3.07
N HIS A 302 21.89 13.12 -3.50
CA HIS A 302 21.34 11.77 -3.38
C HIS A 302 21.12 11.37 -1.91
N ALA A 303 22.09 11.63 -1.03
CA ALA A 303 21.93 11.36 0.40
C ALA A 303 20.82 12.21 1.05
N PHE A 304 20.57 13.40 0.52
CA PHE A 304 19.53 14.29 1.04
C PHE A 304 18.12 13.94 0.54
N THR A 305 17.98 13.60 -0.74
CA THR A 305 16.68 13.37 -1.42
C THR A 305 16.30 11.90 -1.55
N ASP A 306 17.23 10.98 -1.27
CA ASP A 306 17.08 9.55 -1.52
C ASP A 306 16.83 9.22 -3.02
N GLU A 307 17.17 10.15 -3.91
CA GLU A 307 17.04 10.04 -5.37
C GLU A 307 18.33 10.52 -6.06
N LYS A 308 18.77 9.80 -7.09
CA LYS A 308 19.96 10.19 -7.86
C LYS A 308 19.61 11.43 -8.70
N PRO A 309 20.27 12.58 -8.50
CA PRO A 309 19.97 13.79 -9.27
C PRO A 309 20.41 13.65 -10.73
N SER A 310 19.62 14.24 -11.63
CA SER A 310 20.00 14.39 -13.04
C SER A 310 21.08 15.45 -13.22
N GLU A 311 21.80 15.42 -14.35
CA GLU A 311 22.81 16.44 -14.65
C GLU A 311 22.22 17.85 -14.70
N GLN A 312 21.00 18.00 -15.21
CA GLN A 312 20.31 19.29 -15.28
C GLN A 312 20.03 19.87 -13.89
N VAL A 313 19.67 19.02 -12.92
CA VAL A 313 19.47 19.45 -11.53
C VAL A 313 20.79 19.94 -10.93
N LEU A 314 21.89 19.22 -11.18
CA LEU A 314 23.21 19.65 -10.70
C LEU A 314 23.68 20.95 -11.35
N ASP A 315 23.45 21.13 -12.65
CA ASP A 315 23.77 22.37 -13.36
C ASP A 315 23.00 23.56 -12.78
N ASN A 316 21.71 23.39 -12.52
CA ASN A 316 20.87 24.42 -11.90
C ASN A 316 21.33 24.76 -10.48
N ILE A 317 21.74 23.76 -9.69
CA ILE A 317 22.28 23.98 -8.34
C ILE A 317 23.59 24.75 -8.41
N ILE A 318 24.54 24.33 -9.25
CA ILE A 318 25.84 24.99 -9.39
C ILE A 318 25.64 26.43 -9.88
N ALA A 319 24.84 26.64 -10.92
CA ALA A 319 24.57 27.98 -11.45
C ALA A 319 23.94 28.93 -10.41
N ARG A 320 23.13 28.39 -9.49
CA ARG A 320 22.42 29.20 -8.48
C ARG A 320 23.24 29.45 -7.22
N PHE A 321 24.03 28.49 -6.77
CA PHE A 321 24.68 28.52 -5.45
C PHE A 321 26.20 28.67 -5.50
N SER A 322 26.88 28.30 -6.60
CA SER A 322 28.32 28.47 -6.75
C SER A 322 28.63 29.93 -7.11
N LYS A 323 28.96 30.75 -6.11
CA LYS A 323 29.23 32.19 -6.26
C LYS A 323 30.71 32.50 -6.18
N GLU A 324 31.43 31.83 -5.29
CA GLU A 324 32.85 32.11 -5.04
C GLU A 324 33.76 31.44 -6.06
N LYS A 325 33.61 30.13 -6.25
CA LYS A 325 34.45 29.33 -7.15
C LYS A 325 33.57 28.49 -8.08
N GLY A 326 33.46 28.94 -9.33
CA GLY A 326 32.62 28.31 -10.35
C GLY A 326 32.82 26.80 -10.44
N GLY A 327 31.75 26.04 -10.26
CA GLY A 327 31.75 24.57 -10.27
C GLY A 327 31.95 23.91 -8.91
N TYR A 328 32.22 24.69 -7.86
CA TYR A 328 32.44 24.21 -6.50
C TYR A 328 31.51 24.93 -5.51
N LEU A 329 31.15 24.23 -4.43
CA LEU A 329 30.36 24.81 -3.33
C LEU A 329 31.15 24.81 -2.03
N ASN A 330 31.34 25.98 -1.44
CA ASN A 330 31.89 26.10 -0.08
C ASN A 330 30.84 25.71 0.98
N PHE A 331 31.22 25.74 2.26
CA PHE A 331 30.32 25.36 3.36
C PHE A 331 29.06 26.24 3.45
N ASP A 332 29.18 27.56 3.28
CA ASP A 332 28.04 28.47 3.40
C ASP A 332 27.11 28.37 2.20
N GLU A 333 27.64 28.16 0.99
CA GLU A 333 26.88 27.89 -0.23
C GLU A 333 26.13 26.55 -0.15
N PHE A 334 26.79 25.51 0.38
CA PHE A 334 26.15 24.22 0.64
C PHE A 334 25.06 24.33 1.71
N THR A 335 25.29 25.11 2.76
CA THR A 335 24.28 25.40 3.78
C THR A 335 23.07 26.11 3.17
N ALA A 336 23.32 27.11 2.32
CA ALA A 336 22.27 27.83 1.61
C ALA A 336 21.46 26.92 0.67
N LEU A 337 22.10 25.96 0.00
CA LEU A 337 21.40 24.97 -0.82
C LEU A 337 20.42 24.14 0.02
N LEU A 338 20.87 23.58 1.16
CA LEU A 338 20.03 22.70 1.98
C LEU A 338 18.88 23.44 2.68
N THR A 339 19.06 24.71 3.02
CA THR A 339 17.99 25.53 3.63
C THR A 339 17.12 26.27 2.61
N SER A 340 17.43 26.15 1.31
CA SER A 340 16.66 26.82 0.25
C SER A 340 15.34 26.15 -0.12
N GLY A 341 15.14 24.93 0.39
CA GLY A 341 14.08 23.97 0.04
C GLY A 341 13.92 23.60 -1.45
N LEU A 342 14.89 23.98 -2.29
CA LEU A 342 14.99 23.53 -3.68
C LEU A 342 14.98 22.00 -3.83
N LEU A 343 15.60 21.28 -2.89
CA LEU A 343 15.71 19.82 -2.93
C LEU A 343 14.44 19.10 -2.49
N HIS A 344 13.57 19.77 -1.73
CA HIS A 344 12.34 19.21 -1.19
C HIS A 344 11.19 20.21 -1.32
N PRO A 345 10.78 20.54 -2.55
CA PRO A 345 9.78 21.56 -2.80
C PRO A 345 8.44 21.17 -2.18
N GLN A 346 7.79 22.10 -1.48
CA GLN A 346 6.49 21.90 -0.84
C GLN A 346 5.49 22.98 -1.26
N HIS A 347 4.22 22.62 -1.33
CA HIS A 347 3.16 23.59 -1.58
C HIS A 347 2.70 24.31 -0.31
N VAL A 348 2.24 25.55 -0.49
CA VAL A 348 1.29 26.23 0.38
C VAL A 348 -0.12 25.91 -0.12
N GLY A 349 -1.09 25.78 0.78
CA GLY A 349 -2.50 25.59 0.41
C GLY A 349 -2.90 24.14 0.07
N ARG A 350 -2.00 23.17 0.20
CA ARG A 350 -2.29 21.73 0.07
C ARG A 350 -2.31 21.05 1.43
N TYR A 351 -3.35 20.24 1.66
CA TYR A 351 -3.60 19.59 2.95
C TYR A 351 -3.98 18.12 2.77
N TYR A 352 -3.68 17.31 3.80
CA TYR A 352 -3.98 15.89 3.84
C TYR A 352 -4.70 15.55 5.14
N VAL A 353 -5.82 14.81 5.06
CA VAL A 353 -6.71 14.56 6.20
C VAL A 353 -6.92 13.07 6.39
N ALA A 354 -6.69 12.55 7.60
CA ALA A 354 -7.19 11.24 7.98
C ALA A 354 -8.73 11.30 8.08
N VAL A 355 -9.41 10.57 7.21
CA VAL A 355 -10.88 10.50 7.15
C VAL A 355 -11.36 9.11 7.51
N SER A 356 -12.59 9.02 8.02
CA SER A 356 -13.23 7.72 8.23
C SER A 356 -13.66 7.09 6.90
N LEU A 357 -13.86 5.77 6.87
CA LEU A 357 -14.34 5.08 5.65
C LEU A 357 -15.70 5.59 5.16
N ALA A 358 -16.60 5.95 6.09
CA ALA A 358 -17.91 6.52 5.75
C ALA A 358 -17.79 7.90 5.09
N GLU A 359 -16.83 8.72 5.54
CA GLU A 359 -16.52 10.00 4.88
C GLU A 359 -15.91 9.77 3.51
N ALA A 360 -14.94 8.86 3.39
CA ALA A 360 -14.31 8.53 2.11
C ALA A 360 -15.33 8.03 1.08
N GLU A 361 -16.25 7.14 1.47
CA GLU A 361 -17.35 6.68 0.63
C GLU A 361 -18.24 7.85 0.15
N THR A 362 -18.61 8.73 1.07
CA THR A 362 -19.45 9.89 0.77
C THR A 362 -18.75 10.88 -0.17
N ILE A 363 -17.46 11.18 0.08
CA ILE A 363 -16.64 12.05 -0.77
C ILE A 363 -16.51 11.45 -2.17
N ARG A 364 -16.26 10.14 -2.28
CA ARG A 364 -16.20 9.43 -3.57
C ARG A 364 -17.53 9.52 -4.33
N ARG A 365 -18.65 9.35 -3.63
CA ARG A 365 -19.98 9.55 -4.23
C ARG A 365 -20.15 10.97 -4.77
N ILE A 366 -19.70 11.98 -4.03
CA ILE A 366 -19.74 13.38 -4.47
C ILE A 366 -18.87 13.59 -5.71
N LEU A 367 -17.64 13.06 -5.74
CA LEU A 367 -16.75 13.08 -6.91
C LEU A 367 -17.45 12.58 -8.17
N HIS A 368 -18.06 11.39 -8.10
CA HIS A 368 -18.74 10.79 -9.25
C HIS A 368 -20.01 11.56 -9.68
N ILE A 369 -20.84 12.01 -8.74
CA ILE A 369 -22.06 12.78 -9.05
C ILE A 369 -21.71 14.12 -9.68
N ARG A 370 -20.71 14.82 -9.14
CA ARG A 370 -20.28 16.13 -9.63
C ARG A 370 -19.59 16.03 -10.98
N LYS A 371 -18.71 15.04 -11.18
CA LYS A 371 -18.10 14.77 -12.49
C LYS A 371 -19.13 14.64 -13.62
N ARG A 372 -20.32 14.08 -13.34
CA ARG A 372 -21.43 13.98 -14.31
C ARG A 372 -22.22 15.29 -14.50
N LYS A 373 -22.34 16.13 -13.46
CA LYS A 373 -23.17 17.36 -13.48
C LYS A 373 -22.41 18.62 -13.86
N ASP A 374 -21.22 18.79 -13.30
CA ASP A 374 -20.28 19.88 -13.55
C ASP A 374 -18.86 19.28 -13.52
N PRO A 375 -18.31 18.88 -14.69
CA PRO A 375 -17.01 18.23 -14.75
C PRO A 375 -15.87 19.17 -14.33
N ASN A 376 -16.09 20.48 -14.34
CA ASN A 376 -15.05 21.48 -14.10
C ASN A 376 -14.95 21.93 -12.64
N HIS A 377 -15.97 21.66 -11.82
CA HIS A 377 -15.99 22.09 -10.42
C HIS A 377 -16.61 21.02 -9.52
N ILE A 378 -15.81 20.56 -8.55
CA ILE A 378 -16.32 19.68 -7.49
C ILE A 378 -17.26 20.44 -6.53
N ILE A 379 -16.96 21.72 -6.27
CA ILE A 379 -17.82 22.66 -5.56
C ILE A 379 -18.21 23.79 -6.53
N PRO A 380 -19.51 24.08 -6.73
CA PRO A 380 -19.95 25.06 -7.72
C PRO A 380 -19.26 26.43 -7.58
N LYS A 381 -18.69 26.92 -8.68
CA LYS A 381 -18.01 28.23 -8.77
C LYS A 381 -16.80 28.41 -7.84
N GLN A 382 -16.24 27.31 -7.31
CA GLN A 382 -15.03 27.34 -6.49
C GLN A 382 -13.88 26.65 -7.22
N SER A 383 -12.66 27.09 -6.93
CA SER A 383 -11.43 26.50 -7.45
C SER A 383 -10.93 25.34 -6.56
N THR A 384 -11.73 24.87 -5.60
CA THR A 384 -11.39 23.76 -4.71
C THR A 384 -11.21 22.47 -5.49
N GLU A 385 -10.18 21.71 -5.15
CA GLU A 385 -9.96 20.39 -5.73
C GLU A 385 -9.59 19.40 -4.61
N VAL A 386 -9.97 18.14 -4.83
CA VAL A 386 -9.83 17.05 -3.86
C VAL A 386 -9.38 15.76 -4.54
N ALA A 387 -8.67 14.92 -3.79
CA ALA A 387 -8.40 13.53 -4.10
C ALA A 387 -8.51 12.64 -2.86
N LEU A 388 -8.95 11.41 -3.07
CA LEU A 388 -8.89 10.35 -2.08
C LEU A 388 -7.66 9.51 -2.36
N ARG A 389 -6.79 9.37 -1.36
CA ARG A 389 -5.64 8.49 -1.36
C ARG A 389 -5.91 7.27 -0.50
N TYR A 390 -5.58 6.10 -1.02
CA TYR A 390 -5.46 4.88 -0.24
C TYR A 390 -4.05 4.82 0.37
N SER A 391 -3.96 4.43 1.64
CA SER A 391 -2.71 4.37 2.39
C SER A 391 -2.28 2.90 2.64
N PRO A 392 -1.63 2.23 1.68
CA PRO A 392 -1.11 0.88 1.86
C PRO A 392 0.15 0.85 2.75
N MET A 393 0.57 -0.34 3.19
CA MET A 393 1.89 -0.55 3.81
C MET A 393 3.05 -0.33 2.82
N ALA A 394 2.81 -0.56 1.54
CA ALA A 394 3.73 -0.25 0.46
C ALA A 394 2.92 -0.05 -0.82
N THR A 395 3.20 1.02 -1.55
CA THR A 395 2.65 1.30 -2.86
C THR A 395 3.47 0.57 -3.91
N PRO A 396 2.85 -0.35 -4.68
CA PRO A 396 3.54 -1.06 -5.74
C PRO A 396 4.15 -0.10 -6.77
N GLY A 397 5.39 -0.35 -7.21
CA GLY A 397 6.02 0.38 -8.31
C GLY A 397 6.63 1.74 -7.96
N LEU A 398 6.55 2.23 -6.71
CA LEU A 398 7.26 3.44 -6.30
C LEU A 398 8.70 3.12 -5.87
N VAL A 399 9.67 3.72 -6.59
CA VAL A 399 11.11 3.60 -6.32
C VAL A 399 11.70 5.02 -6.27
N GLY A 400 11.97 5.55 -5.07
CA GLY A 400 12.59 6.87 -4.86
C GLY A 400 11.76 7.82 -3.97
N ALA A 401 12.44 8.70 -3.21
CA ALA A 401 11.87 9.74 -2.33
C ALA A 401 10.83 9.31 -1.26
N GLY A 402 10.61 8.00 -1.08
CA GLY A 402 9.60 7.43 -0.17
C GLY A 402 8.27 7.10 -0.87
N ASP A 403 7.37 6.45 -0.14
CA ASP A 403 6.04 6.10 -0.65
C ASP A 403 5.06 7.27 -0.43
N GLY A 404 4.31 7.68 -1.46
CA GLY A 404 3.31 8.76 -1.43
C GLY A 404 1.84 8.30 -1.37
N GLY A 405 1.61 7.00 -1.20
CA GLY A 405 0.29 6.36 -1.25
C GLY A 405 -0.29 6.28 -2.66
N VAL A 406 -1.43 5.61 -2.79
CA VAL A 406 -2.11 5.40 -4.08
C VAL A 406 -3.27 6.37 -4.22
N ILE A 407 -3.34 7.12 -5.32
CA ILE A 407 -4.53 7.94 -5.62
C ILE A 407 -5.67 6.99 -6.00
N PHE A 408 -6.73 6.99 -5.21
CA PHE A 408 -7.88 6.12 -5.38
C PHE A 408 -8.96 6.77 -6.25
N ASP A 409 -9.21 8.06 -6.06
CA ASP A 409 -10.12 8.86 -6.89
C ASP A 409 -9.78 10.35 -6.76
N ALA A 410 -10.14 11.16 -7.74
CA ALA A 410 -9.82 12.59 -7.74
C ALA A 410 -10.83 13.42 -8.55
N SER A 411 -10.94 14.68 -8.18
CA SER A 411 -11.65 15.70 -8.97
C SER A 411 -10.98 15.88 -10.34
N THR A 412 -11.77 16.28 -11.35
CA THR A 412 -11.37 16.17 -12.76
C THR A 412 -10.10 16.97 -13.08
N LYS A 413 -9.96 18.20 -12.57
CA LYS A 413 -8.78 19.02 -12.84
C LYS A 413 -7.58 18.55 -12.04
N TRP A 414 -7.81 18.10 -10.80
CA TRP A 414 -6.78 17.46 -9.98
C TRP A 414 -6.18 16.22 -10.66
N ASN A 415 -7.02 15.39 -11.29
CA ASN A 415 -6.58 14.19 -12.00
C ASN A 415 -5.91 14.48 -13.35
N ALA A 416 -6.19 15.66 -13.95
CA ALA A 416 -5.56 16.07 -15.20
C ALA A 416 -4.08 16.47 -15.01
N VAL A 417 -3.68 16.81 -13.79
CA VAL A 417 -2.28 17.01 -13.41
C VAL A 417 -1.70 15.65 -13.02
N THR A 418 -0.54 15.29 -13.58
CA THR A 418 0.17 14.04 -13.26
C THR A 418 0.26 13.84 -11.74
N GLY A 419 -0.49 12.87 -11.21
CA GLY A 419 -0.46 12.52 -9.79
C GLY A 419 -0.89 13.64 -8.82
N THR A 420 -1.87 14.47 -9.19
CA THR A 420 -2.39 15.65 -8.44
C THR A 420 -1.50 16.89 -8.39
N GLY A 421 -0.32 16.83 -9.00
CA GLY A 421 0.68 17.91 -8.93
C GLY A 421 1.32 18.07 -7.54
N ALA A 422 1.05 17.16 -6.60
CA ALA A 422 1.82 17.08 -5.36
C ALA A 422 3.27 16.71 -5.69
N THR A 423 4.23 17.31 -4.99
CA THR A 423 5.64 16.90 -5.16
C THR A 423 5.84 15.51 -4.55
N PRO A 424 6.77 14.69 -5.07
CA PRO A 424 7.04 13.36 -4.51
C PRO A 424 7.32 13.40 -3.01
N PHE A 425 8.14 14.38 -2.57
CA PHE A 425 8.46 14.58 -1.16
C PHE A 425 7.24 14.93 -0.32
N GLU A 426 6.38 15.84 -0.78
CA GLU A 426 5.18 16.25 -0.02
C GLU A 426 4.18 15.09 0.15
N ALA A 427 3.94 14.33 -0.93
CA ALA A 427 3.11 13.13 -0.87
C ALA A 427 3.71 12.09 0.08
N ALA A 428 5.04 11.90 0.05
CA ALA A 428 5.73 10.97 0.92
C ALA A 428 5.68 11.39 2.40
N VAL A 429 5.82 12.68 2.69
CA VAL A 429 5.67 13.22 4.06
C VAL A 429 4.29 12.90 4.60
N ALA A 430 3.23 13.15 3.82
CA ALA A 430 1.87 12.88 4.24
C ALA A 430 1.63 11.39 4.48
N HIS A 431 1.95 10.55 3.50
CA HIS A 431 1.71 9.12 3.57
C HIS A 431 2.48 8.47 4.73
N ASN A 432 3.79 8.72 4.85
CA ASN A 432 4.59 8.07 5.90
C ASN A 432 4.25 8.59 7.31
N SER A 433 3.85 9.86 7.44
CA SER A 433 3.34 10.39 8.71
C SER A 433 2.02 9.73 9.12
N PHE A 434 1.09 9.53 8.18
CA PHE A 434 -0.16 8.83 8.47
C PHE A 434 0.04 7.36 8.78
N ARG A 435 1.02 6.70 8.14
CA ARG A 435 1.41 5.32 8.48
C ARG A 435 2.02 5.22 9.87
N PHE A 436 2.89 6.15 10.25
CA PHE A 436 3.40 6.23 11.61
C PHE A 436 2.27 6.45 12.63
N PHE A 437 1.34 7.36 12.31
CA PHE A 437 0.14 7.59 13.11
C PHE A 437 -0.79 6.36 13.17
N ASP A 438 -0.79 5.54 12.13
CA ASP A 438 -1.47 4.25 12.07
C ASP A 438 -0.76 3.12 12.82
N CYS A 439 0.41 3.42 13.40
CA CYS A 439 1.27 2.46 14.10
C CYS A 439 1.81 1.34 13.20
N ASP A 440 2.10 1.66 11.93
CA ASP A 440 2.89 0.78 11.08
C ASP A 440 4.34 0.69 11.57
N MET A 441 4.98 -0.45 11.30
CA MET A 441 6.35 -0.74 11.74
C MET A 441 7.33 -1.04 10.59
N HIS A 442 6.83 -1.27 9.39
CA HIS A 442 7.62 -1.72 8.24
C HIS A 442 7.73 -0.60 7.21
N PHE A 443 8.87 0.08 7.19
CA PHE A 443 9.15 1.16 6.27
C PHE A 443 10.37 0.81 5.41
N SER A 444 10.36 1.26 4.16
CA SER A 444 11.56 1.28 3.34
C SER A 444 12.55 2.33 3.87
N LEU A 445 13.82 2.24 3.48
CA LEU A 445 14.82 3.20 3.92
C LEU A 445 14.49 4.65 3.50
N PRO A 446 14.08 4.94 2.25
CA PRO A 446 13.65 6.29 1.88
C PRO A 446 12.44 6.78 2.68
N ALA A 447 11.46 5.90 2.92
CA ALA A 447 10.29 6.23 3.73
C ALA A 447 10.64 6.59 5.18
N LEU A 448 11.60 5.87 5.79
CA LEU A 448 12.12 6.22 7.12
C LEU A 448 12.83 7.57 7.12
N ASN A 449 13.65 7.84 6.11
CA ASN A 449 14.39 9.09 6.04
C ASN A 449 13.43 10.29 5.90
N VAL A 450 12.37 10.16 5.08
CA VAL A 450 11.28 11.15 5.01
C VAL A 450 10.58 11.31 6.36
N LEU A 451 10.22 10.20 7.01
CA LEU A 451 9.51 10.23 8.29
C LEU A 451 10.31 10.92 9.40
N VAL A 452 11.61 10.61 9.50
CA VAL A 452 12.52 11.23 10.49
C VAL A 452 12.67 12.73 10.24
N ARG A 453 12.68 13.16 8.96
CA ARG A 453 12.71 14.58 8.57
C ARG A 453 11.39 15.29 8.86
N SER A 454 10.26 14.60 8.73
CA SER A 454 8.92 15.20 8.91
C SER A 454 8.48 15.31 10.37
N LEU A 455 8.82 14.32 11.21
CA LEU A 455 8.43 14.31 12.61
C LEU A 455 9.31 15.28 13.40
N ARG A 456 8.70 16.31 14.00
CA ARG A 456 9.39 17.21 14.92
C ARG A 456 9.34 16.63 16.35
N GLY A 457 10.03 17.28 17.29
CA GLY A 457 10.13 16.81 18.68
C GLY A 457 11.28 15.82 18.93
N SER A 458 11.41 15.37 20.18
CA SER A 458 12.48 14.43 20.56
C SER A 458 12.13 12.99 20.20
N THR A 459 13.15 12.13 20.10
CA THR A 459 12.95 10.68 19.90
C THR A 459 12.05 10.07 20.99
N ARG A 460 12.18 10.55 22.23
CA ARG A 460 11.34 10.16 23.37
C ARG A 460 9.87 10.54 23.20
N ASP A 461 9.59 11.71 22.62
CA ASP A 461 8.22 12.16 22.38
C ASP A 461 7.55 11.27 21.32
N ARG A 462 8.29 10.95 20.25
CA ARG A 462 7.85 10.01 19.20
C ARG A 462 7.54 8.63 19.77
N GLU A 463 8.44 8.11 20.60
CA GLU A 463 8.30 6.81 21.26
C GLU A 463 7.05 6.78 22.16
N ARG A 464 6.92 7.78 23.06
CA ARG A 464 5.76 7.89 23.96
C ARG A 464 4.45 7.96 23.19
N PHE A 465 4.41 8.78 22.13
CA PHE A 465 3.24 8.91 21.27
C PHE A 465 2.88 7.57 20.61
N PHE A 466 3.86 6.89 20.02
CA PHE A 466 3.65 5.60 19.34
C PHE A 466 3.11 4.54 20.31
N PHE A 467 3.72 4.38 21.49
CA PHE A 467 3.27 3.42 22.49
C PHE A 467 1.85 3.71 22.99
N SER A 468 1.52 4.99 23.23
CA SER A 468 0.17 5.36 23.66
C SER A 468 -0.88 5.03 22.59
N THR A 469 -0.52 5.22 21.32
CA THR A 469 -1.44 5.05 20.19
C THR A 469 -1.63 3.58 19.82
N VAL A 470 -0.55 2.79 19.78
CA VAL A 470 -0.62 1.37 19.42
C VAL A 470 -1.48 0.57 20.41
N GLY A 471 -1.39 0.87 21.70
CA GLY A 471 -2.21 0.23 22.73
C GLY A 471 -3.71 0.57 22.66
N CYS A 472 -4.08 1.59 21.88
CA CYS A 472 -5.48 1.94 21.60
C CYS A 472 -5.97 1.41 20.25
N ARG A 473 -5.14 0.64 19.53
CA ARG A 473 -5.49 -0.02 18.26
C ARG A 473 -5.60 -1.53 18.46
N ARG A 474 -6.37 -2.20 17.61
CA ARG A 474 -6.43 -3.68 17.55
C ARG A 474 -5.30 -4.19 16.67
N ARG A 475 -4.09 -4.28 17.21
CA ARG A 475 -2.91 -4.82 16.52
C ARG A 475 -2.21 -5.84 17.41
N MET A 476 -1.62 -6.86 16.80
CA MET A 476 -0.73 -7.76 17.52
C MET A 476 0.45 -6.96 18.08
N GLU A 477 0.79 -7.20 19.33
CA GLU A 477 1.97 -6.62 19.95
C GLU A 477 3.22 -7.21 19.29
N ARG A 478 3.79 -6.45 18.36
CA ARG A 478 5.09 -6.77 17.75
C ARG A 478 6.14 -5.90 18.43
N LYS A 479 7.31 -6.48 18.68
CA LYS A 479 8.48 -5.75 19.18
C LYS A 479 8.96 -4.79 18.09
N TRP A 480 8.55 -3.53 18.16
CA TRP A 480 8.98 -2.51 17.21
C TRP A 480 10.50 -2.34 17.17
N GLN A 481 11.21 -2.71 18.24
CA GLN A 481 12.68 -2.70 18.34
C GLN A 481 13.33 -3.60 17.28
N GLU A 482 12.63 -4.65 16.84
CA GLU A 482 13.10 -5.60 15.83
C GLU A 482 12.67 -5.19 14.41
N THR A 483 12.03 -4.03 14.27
CA THR A 483 11.50 -3.53 12.99
C THR A 483 12.26 -2.31 12.48
N PRO A 484 12.19 -1.98 11.17
CA PRO A 484 12.83 -0.78 10.63
C PRO A 484 12.43 0.53 11.32
N LEU A 485 11.22 0.59 11.91
CA LEU A 485 10.74 1.75 12.65
C LEU A 485 11.62 2.13 13.84
N ALA A 486 12.40 1.21 14.42
CA ALA A 486 13.25 1.51 15.58
C ALA A 486 14.15 2.75 15.38
N LYS A 487 14.60 2.99 14.14
CA LYS A 487 15.41 4.17 13.75
C LYS A 487 14.72 5.52 13.95
N VAL A 488 13.39 5.56 14.09
CA VAL A 488 12.64 6.80 14.36
C VAL A 488 12.79 7.23 15.83
N PHE A 489 13.12 6.28 16.71
CA PHE A 489 13.25 6.46 18.16
C PHE A 489 14.69 6.52 18.65
N THR A 490 15.68 6.41 17.74
CA THR A 490 17.12 6.48 18.03
C THR A 490 17.75 7.56 17.17
#